data_AF-A0A2E8K1Z0-F1
#
_entry.id   AF-A0A2E8K1Z0-F1
#
_cell.length_a   1.000
_cell.length_b   1.000
_cell.length_c   1.000
_cell.angle_alpha   90.00
_cell.angle_beta   90.00
_cell.angle_gamma   90.00
#
_symmetry.space_group_name_H-M   'P 1'
#
loop_
_entity.id
_entity.type
_entity.pdbx_description
1 polymer ?
#
loop_
_entity_poly.entity_id
_entity_poly.type
_entity_poly.pdbx_seq_one_letter_code
_entity_poly.pdbx_strand_id
1 'polypeptide(L)'
;MSEATSTGERDPRIEQRIAQFENMTNADPENEMAHFSLGNAYLQAGRAAEAAGSFEKVMELNPDMSKAYQLAGEAMLDAGLEDRAVVVLESGWKIAATRGDLLVRNAISDRLESIGREAPTLSEEEDALAAEIEASGSFICQRTGRAGNQLDDPPFKGPVGAWIQENISAQTWNDWIGQGTKVINEMRLDFSRDEDQDTYDRHMREFLGIDDDLLASLQNKS
;
A
#
# COMPACT_ATOMS: atom_id res chain seq x y z
N MET A 1 41.27 -18.47 -10.30
CA MET A 1 40.57 -17.71 -11.35
C MET A 1 39.23 -18.37 -11.59
N SER A 2 38.15 -17.74 -11.15
CA SER A 2 36.90 -17.57 -11.91
C SER A 2 35.95 -16.80 -11.00
N GLU A 3 36.00 -15.48 -11.10
CA GLU A 3 34.96 -14.58 -10.59
C GLU A 3 33.67 -14.90 -11.34
N ALA A 4 32.61 -15.26 -10.61
CA ALA A 4 31.25 -15.18 -11.11
C ALA A 4 30.65 -13.90 -10.51
N THR A 5 30.77 -12.82 -11.26
CA THR A 5 30.00 -11.60 -11.04
C THR A 5 28.51 -11.95 -11.17
N SER A 6 27.77 -11.83 -10.07
CA SER A 6 26.30 -11.79 -10.08
C SER A 6 25.89 -10.48 -10.76
N THR A 7 25.70 -10.51 -12.07
CA THR A 7 25.11 -9.40 -12.82
C THR A 7 23.62 -9.37 -12.46
N GLY A 8 23.15 -8.24 -11.90
CA GLY A 8 21.74 -8.01 -11.59
C GLY A 8 20.89 -8.05 -12.86
N GLU A 9 20.40 -9.25 -13.19
CA GLU A 9 19.49 -9.48 -14.29
C GLU A 9 18.12 -8.92 -13.90
N ARG A 10 17.68 -7.85 -14.58
CA ARG A 10 16.37 -7.23 -14.37
C ARG A 10 15.29 -8.23 -14.78
N ASP A 11 14.38 -8.58 -13.87
CA ASP A 11 13.26 -9.48 -14.20
C ASP A 11 12.42 -8.82 -15.31
N PRO A 12 12.35 -9.42 -16.52
CA PRO A 12 11.62 -8.83 -17.64
C PRO A 12 10.14 -8.55 -17.33
N ARG A 13 9.55 -9.30 -16.41
CA ARG A 13 8.16 -9.09 -15.97
C ARG A 13 8.01 -7.82 -15.15
N ILE A 14 9.01 -7.49 -14.32
CA ILE A 14 9.02 -6.25 -13.54
C ILE A 14 9.22 -5.05 -14.46
N GLU A 15 10.15 -5.14 -15.41
CA GLU A 15 10.38 -4.06 -16.39
C GLU A 15 9.16 -3.83 -17.29
N GLN A 16 8.47 -4.88 -17.72
CA GLN A 16 7.21 -4.74 -18.47
C GLN A 16 6.14 -4.04 -17.62
N ARG A 17 6.03 -4.37 -16.34
CA ARG A 17 5.09 -3.70 -15.41
C ARG A 17 5.42 -2.23 -15.23
N ILE A 18 6.71 -1.90 -15.07
CA ILE A 18 7.16 -0.51 -15.00
C ILE A 18 6.73 0.24 -16.26
N ALA A 19 7.05 -0.28 -17.45
CA ALA A 19 6.70 0.37 -18.70
C ALA A 19 5.18 0.55 -18.87
N GLN A 20 4.39 -0.42 -18.41
CA GLN A 20 2.93 -0.29 -18.39
C GLN A 20 2.49 0.88 -17.52
N PHE A 21 2.95 0.94 -16.27
CA PHE A 21 2.53 2.00 -15.35
C PHE A 21 3.11 3.37 -15.71
N GLU A 22 4.32 3.45 -16.26
CA GLU A 22 4.88 4.69 -16.82
C GLU A 22 3.96 5.26 -17.92
N ASN A 23 3.51 4.41 -18.85
CA ASN A 23 2.57 4.82 -19.89
C ASN A 23 1.25 5.32 -19.29
N MET A 24 0.76 4.69 -18.22
CA MET A 24 -0.45 5.13 -17.52
C MET A 24 -0.26 6.49 -16.86
N THR A 25 0.84 6.68 -16.10
CA THR A 25 1.14 7.97 -15.45
C THR A 25 1.41 9.09 -16.45
N ASN A 26 1.88 8.75 -17.65
CA ASN A 26 2.06 9.73 -18.73
C ASN A 26 0.73 10.10 -19.41
N ALA A 27 -0.17 9.13 -19.56
CA ALA A 27 -1.51 9.36 -20.12
C ALA A 27 -2.42 10.12 -19.16
N ASP A 28 -2.30 9.83 -17.86
CA ASP A 28 -3.02 10.49 -16.78
C ASP A 28 -2.09 10.76 -15.57
N PRO A 29 -1.50 11.96 -15.51
CA PRO A 29 -0.59 12.33 -14.41
C PRO A 29 -1.24 12.46 -13.03
N GLU A 30 -2.58 12.54 -12.96
CA GLU A 30 -3.34 12.69 -11.71
C GLU A 30 -3.88 11.34 -11.19
N ASN A 31 -3.63 10.24 -11.89
CA ASN A 31 -4.02 8.89 -11.46
C ASN A 31 -3.12 8.41 -10.32
N GLU A 32 -3.55 8.57 -9.07
CA GLU A 32 -2.73 8.20 -7.91
C GLU A 32 -2.44 6.70 -7.85
N MET A 33 -3.33 5.86 -8.38
CA MET A 33 -3.15 4.41 -8.34
C MET A 33 -2.07 3.94 -9.30
N ALA A 34 -1.98 4.55 -10.48
CA ALA A 34 -0.90 4.30 -11.42
C ALA A 34 0.45 4.69 -10.82
N HIS A 35 0.52 5.84 -10.13
CA HIS A 35 1.74 6.23 -9.40
C HIS A 35 2.07 5.27 -8.25
N PHE A 36 1.08 4.82 -7.49
CA PHE A 36 1.32 3.86 -6.40
C PHE A 36 1.84 2.51 -6.90
N SER A 37 1.21 1.94 -7.93
CA SER A 37 1.66 0.67 -8.52
C SER A 37 2.99 0.81 -9.26
N LEU A 38 3.28 1.98 -9.86
CA LEU A 38 4.59 2.29 -10.42
C LEU A 38 5.67 2.32 -9.34
N GLY A 39 5.40 2.97 -8.20
CA GLY A 39 6.32 3.01 -7.05
C GLY A 39 6.65 1.62 -6.51
N ASN A 40 5.64 0.75 -6.38
CA ASN A 40 5.85 -0.64 -5.99
C ASN A 40 6.67 -1.42 -7.02
N ALA A 41 6.41 -1.24 -8.32
CA ALA A 41 7.16 -1.88 -9.39
C ALA A 41 8.64 -1.44 -9.37
N TYR A 42 8.90 -0.16 -9.10
CA TYR A 42 10.26 0.36 -8.91
C TYR A 42 10.95 -0.23 -7.68
N LEU A 43 10.27 -0.35 -6.53
CA LEU A 43 10.84 -1.01 -5.35
C LEU A 43 11.24 -2.45 -5.66
N GLN A 44 10.38 -3.21 -6.34
CA GLN A 44 10.68 -4.58 -6.75
C GLN A 44 11.87 -4.67 -7.72
N ALA A 45 12.09 -3.64 -8.53
CA ALA A 45 13.26 -3.53 -9.42
C ALA A 45 14.53 -3.00 -8.71
N GLY A 46 14.48 -2.68 -7.42
CA GLY A 46 15.58 -2.03 -6.69
C GLY A 46 15.82 -0.57 -7.11
N ARG A 47 14.85 0.05 -7.78
CA ARG A 47 14.88 1.42 -8.31
C ARG A 47 14.34 2.41 -7.27
N ALA A 48 15.02 2.47 -6.12
CA ALA A 48 14.52 3.16 -4.92
C ALA A 48 14.27 4.67 -5.12
N ALA A 49 15.15 5.37 -5.84
CA ALA A 49 14.97 6.80 -6.10
C ALA A 49 13.73 7.10 -6.98
N GLU A 50 13.47 6.26 -7.98
CA GLU A 50 12.28 6.39 -8.83
C GLU A 50 11.02 6.01 -8.06
N ALA A 51 11.08 4.97 -7.23
CA ALA A 51 9.98 4.61 -6.33
C ALA A 51 9.59 5.77 -5.41
N ALA A 52 10.58 6.43 -4.78
CA ALA A 52 10.34 7.59 -3.94
C ALA A 52 9.58 8.69 -4.70
N GLY A 53 10.01 9.03 -5.92
CA GLY A 53 9.32 10.03 -6.74
C GLY A 53 7.88 9.66 -7.09
N SER A 54 7.62 8.38 -7.38
CA SER A 54 6.25 7.90 -7.63
C SER A 54 5.38 7.99 -6.38
N PHE A 55 5.86 7.58 -5.20
CA PHE A 55 5.09 7.71 -3.97
C PHE A 55 4.91 9.16 -3.52
N GLU A 56 5.86 10.05 -3.79
CA GLU A 56 5.67 11.50 -3.62
C GLU A 56 4.47 12.00 -4.40
N LYS A 57 4.29 11.54 -5.63
CA LYS A 57 3.11 11.90 -6.41
C LYS A 57 1.82 11.37 -5.79
N VAL A 58 1.83 10.18 -5.20
CA VAL A 58 0.68 9.64 -4.45
C VAL A 58 0.35 10.51 -3.24
N MET A 59 1.36 10.97 -2.48
CA MET A 59 1.15 11.85 -1.32
C MET A 59 0.58 13.22 -1.72
N GLU A 60 0.94 13.74 -2.89
CA GLU A 60 0.34 14.97 -3.42
C GLU A 60 -1.14 14.80 -3.79
N LEU A 61 -1.49 13.67 -4.40
CA LEU A 61 -2.84 13.40 -4.91
C LEU A 61 -3.78 12.88 -3.81
N ASN A 62 -3.24 12.11 -2.86
CA ASN A 62 -3.96 11.50 -1.75
C ASN A 62 -3.14 11.62 -0.44
N PRO A 63 -3.21 12.77 0.24
CA PRO A 63 -2.44 13.03 1.46
C PRO A 63 -2.87 12.17 2.65
N ASP A 64 -4.00 11.47 2.55
CA ASP A 64 -4.52 10.60 3.59
C ASP A 64 -3.99 9.16 3.52
N MET A 65 -3.28 8.81 2.45
CA MET A 65 -2.76 7.46 2.25
C MET A 65 -1.46 7.25 3.06
N SER A 66 -1.59 6.96 4.36
CA SER A 66 -0.48 6.69 5.29
C SER A 66 0.57 5.71 4.74
N LYS A 67 0.13 4.67 4.01
CA LYS A 67 1.01 3.68 3.38
C LYS A 67 1.94 4.28 2.32
N ALA A 68 1.52 5.31 1.59
CA ALA A 68 2.36 6.00 0.62
C ALA A 68 3.53 6.72 1.31
N TYR A 69 3.30 7.34 2.48
CA TYR A 69 4.36 7.95 3.27
C TYR A 69 5.36 6.91 3.80
N GLN A 70 4.87 5.77 4.30
CA GLN A 70 5.73 4.66 4.71
C GLN A 70 6.66 4.23 3.56
N LEU A 71 6.08 3.89 2.41
CA LEU A 71 6.84 3.38 1.27
C LEU A 71 7.77 4.44 0.66
N ALA A 72 7.35 5.71 0.62
CA ALA A 72 8.20 6.82 0.21
C ALA A 72 9.42 6.96 1.13
N GLY A 73 9.21 6.92 2.45
CA GLY A 73 10.29 7.00 3.43
C GLY A 73 11.26 5.82 3.34
N GLU A 74 10.76 4.60 3.19
CA GLU A 74 11.57 3.41 2.95
C GLU A 74 12.40 3.54 1.67
N ALA A 75 11.76 3.91 0.55
CA ALA A 75 12.40 4.13 -0.74
C ALA A 75 13.47 5.23 -0.67
N MET A 76 13.21 6.33 0.05
CA MET A 76 14.17 7.41 0.25
C MET A 76 15.39 6.95 1.04
N LEU A 77 15.21 6.14 2.09
CA LEU A 77 16.33 5.58 2.84
C LEU A 77 17.19 4.66 1.98
N ASP A 78 16.56 3.80 1.19
CA ASP A 78 17.27 2.92 0.27
C ASP A 78 17.98 3.69 -0.85
N ALA A 79 17.49 4.89 -1.19
CA ALA A 79 18.14 5.84 -2.09
C ALA A 79 19.20 6.73 -1.41
N GLY A 80 19.44 6.59 -0.10
CA GLY A 80 20.39 7.39 0.68
C GLY A 80 19.93 8.82 0.99
N LEU A 81 18.63 9.11 0.88
CA LEU A 81 18.00 10.42 1.10
C LEU A 81 17.43 10.53 2.54
N GLU A 82 18.25 10.24 3.54
CA GLU A 82 17.81 10.10 4.94
C GLU A 82 17.08 11.33 5.49
N ASP A 83 17.61 12.54 5.25
CA ASP A 83 16.99 13.79 5.76
C ASP A 83 15.55 13.97 5.25
N ARG A 84 15.30 13.62 3.99
CA ARG A 84 13.95 13.68 3.41
C ARG A 84 13.07 12.55 3.94
N ALA A 85 13.65 11.35 4.05
CA ALA A 85 12.93 10.20 4.55
C ALA A 85 12.38 10.44 5.95
N VAL A 86 13.16 11.03 6.86
CA VAL A 86 12.70 11.32 8.23
C VAL A 86 11.47 12.23 8.21
N VAL A 87 11.50 13.32 7.43
CA VAL A 87 10.35 14.25 7.34
C VAL A 87 9.10 13.52 6.84
N VAL A 88 9.25 12.71 5.78
CA VAL A 88 8.14 11.96 5.19
C VAL A 88 7.59 10.90 6.16
N LEU A 89 8.48 10.18 6.84
CA LEU A 89 8.11 9.17 7.84
C LEU A 89 7.40 9.83 9.03
N GLU A 90 7.89 10.94 9.57
CA GLU A 90 7.23 11.65 10.67
C GLU A 90 5.82 12.14 10.30
N SER A 91 5.64 12.68 9.08
CA SER A 91 4.31 13.03 8.56
C SER A 91 3.41 11.79 8.41
N GLY A 92 3.93 10.74 7.80
CA GLY A 92 3.22 9.47 7.61
C GLY A 92 2.80 8.83 8.93
N TRP A 93 3.64 8.92 9.96
CA TRP A 93 3.35 8.41 11.29
C TRP A 93 2.13 9.10 11.90
N LYS A 94 2.06 10.44 11.81
CA LYS A 94 0.92 11.22 12.34
C LYS A 94 -0.37 10.90 11.59
N ILE A 95 -0.30 10.80 10.27
CA ILE A 95 -1.45 10.42 9.43
C ILE A 95 -1.90 9.00 9.80
N ALA A 96 -0.97 8.05 9.93
CA ALA A 96 -1.28 6.68 10.32
C ALA A 96 -1.94 6.63 11.72
N ALA A 97 -1.39 7.36 12.68
CA ALA A 97 -1.89 7.38 14.04
C ALA A 97 -3.31 7.98 14.15
N THR A 98 -3.55 9.12 13.49
CA THR A 98 -4.86 9.78 13.49
C THR A 98 -5.93 9.01 12.71
N ARG A 99 -5.52 8.15 11.78
CA ARG A 99 -6.42 7.25 11.05
C ARG A 99 -6.61 5.88 11.72
N GLY A 100 -5.80 5.58 12.72
CA GLY A 100 -5.74 4.27 13.38
C GLY A 100 -5.11 3.17 12.53
N ASP A 101 -4.26 3.52 11.55
CA ASP A 101 -3.47 2.56 10.76
C ASP A 101 -2.27 2.07 11.58
N LEU A 102 -2.54 1.32 12.66
CA LEU A 102 -1.54 0.95 13.67
C LEU A 102 -0.35 0.17 13.10
N LEU A 103 -0.57 -0.71 12.11
CA LEU A 103 0.52 -1.44 11.47
C LEU A 103 1.44 -0.52 10.67
N VAL A 104 0.88 0.45 9.94
CA VAL A 104 1.67 1.45 9.20
C VAL A 104 2.41 2.35 10.19
N ARG A 105 1.72 2.81 11.25
CA ARG A 105 2.32 3.61 12.32
C ARG A 105 3.51 2.91 12.95
N ASN A 106 3.34 1.65 13.34
CA ASN A 106 4.39 0.87 14.00
C ASN A 106 5.54 0.57 13.03
N ALA A 107 5.25 0.22 11.77
CA ALA A 107 6.30 0.04 10.76
C ALA A 107 7.13 1.31 10.55
N ILE A 108 6.49 2.48 10.56
CA ILE A 108 7.19 3.76 10.50
C ILE A 108 8.01 4.01 11.78
N SER A 109 7.47 3.71 12.98
CA SER A 109 8.24 3.79 14.24
C SER A 109 9.51 2.94 14.17
N ASP A 110 9.37 1.66 13.79
CA ASP A 110 10.48 0.72 13.67
C ASP A 110 11.53 1.23 12.67
N ARG A 111 11.07 1.82 11.56
CA ARG A 111 11.95 2.39 10.55
C ARG A 111 12.71 3.61 11.06
N LEU A 112 12.04 4.53 11.78
CA LEU A 112 12.68 5.68 12.42
C LEU A 112 13.71 5.24 13.48
N GLU A 113 13.37 4.26 14.30
CA GLU A 113 14.28 3.69 15.31
C GLU A 113 15.52 3.07 14.67
N SER A 114 15.35 2.38 13.53
CA SER A 114 16.46 1.75 12.80
C SER A 114 17.52 2.74 12.30
N ILE A 115 17.14 4.02 12.13
CA ILE A 115 18.04 5.13 11.75
C ILE A 115 18.36 6.05 12.93
N GLY A 116 18.08 5.63 14.17
CA GLY A 116 18.40 6.37 15.39
C GLY A 116 17.50 7.57 15.65
N ARG A 117 16.27 7.57 15.12
CA ARG A 117 15.25 8.60 15.36
C ARG A 117 14.12 8.03 16.22
N GLU A 118 13.56 8.85 17.09
CA GLU A 118 12.40 8.46 17.90
C GLU A 118 11.11 8.77 17.15
N ALA A 119 10.06 7.98 17.39
CA ALA A 119 8.74 8.22 16.83
C ALA A 119 8.19 9.57 17.33
N PRO A 120 7.51 10.35 16.46
CA PRO A 120 6.94 11.62 16.87
C PRO A 120 5.77 11.42 17.84
N THR A 121 5.40 12.48 18.57
CA THR A 121 4.23 12.49 19.44
C THR A 121 3.04 13.16 18.76
N LEU A 122 1.82 12.74 19.11
CA LEU A 122 0.59 13.41 18.72
C LEU A 122 0.31 14.63 19.61
N SER A 123 -0.42 15.61 19.06
CA SER A 123 -1.11 16.62 19.85
C SER A 123 -2.31 16.02 20.60
N GLU A 124 -2.82 16.72 21.61
CA GLU A 124 -3.99 16.28 22.40
C GLU A 124 -5.22 16.00 21.51
N GLU A 125 -5.42 16.80 20.45
CA GLU A 125 -6.54 16.65 19.52
C GLU A 125 -6.39 15.41 18.64
N GLU A 126 -5.18 15.16 18.12
CA GLU A 126 -4.86 13.99 17.30
C GLU A 126 -4.95 12.69 18.13
N ASP A 127 -4.53 12.74 19.40
CA ASP A 127 -4.60 11.61 20.33
C ASP A 127 -6.05 11.24 20.67
N ALA A 128 -6.91 12.25 20.90
CA ALA A 128 -8.34 12.03 21.12
C ALA A 128 -9.03 11.35 19.93
N LEU A 129 -8.70 11.78 18.70
CA LEU A 129 -9.22 11.17 17.47
C LEU A 129 -8.78 9.71 17.32
N ALA A 130 -7.51 9.42 17.60
CA ALA A 130 -6.97 8.06 17.56
C ALA A 130 -7.67 7.15 18.60
N ALA A 131 -7.90 7.64 19.81
CA ALA A 131 -8.55 6.89 20.88
C ALA A 131 -10.02 6.53 20.57
N GLU A 132 -10.77 7.44 19.93
CA GLU A 132 -12.14 7.17 19.50
C GLU A 132 -12.19 6.05 18.44
N ILE A 133 -11.23 6.08 17.50
CA ILE A 133 -11.08 5.07 16.47
C ILE A 133 -10.76 3.69 17.07
N GLU A 134 -9.85 3.61 18.03
CA GLU A 134 -9.50 2.37 18.72
C GLU A 134 -10.69 1.78 19.51
N ALA A 135 -11.56 2.62 20.06
CA ALA A 135 -12.74 2.17 20.81
C ALA A 135 -13.84 1.56 19.93
N SER A 136 -13.74 1.67 18.59
CA SER A 136 -14.85 1.38 17.67
C SER A 136 -15.10 -0.10 17.29
N GLY A 137 -14.39 -1.08 17.86
CA GLY A 137 -14.66 -2.49 17.50
C GLY A 137 -13.97 -3.57 18.33
N SER A 138 -14.42 -4.83 18.17
CA SER A 138 -13.84 -6.03 18.80
C SER A 138 -13.03 -6.90 17.83
N PHE A 139 -13.06 -6.61 16.53
CA PHE A 139 -12.34 -7.35 15.50
C PHE A 139 -11.08 -6.59 15.08
N ILE A 140 -9.93 -7.26 14.97
CA ILE A 140 -8.67 -6.65 14.56
C ILE A 140 -8.43 -6.92 13.08
N CYS A 141 -8.36 -5.85 12.27
CA CYS A 141 -8.05 -5.95 10.84
C CYS A 141 -6.59 -6.40 10.64
N GLN A 142 -6.35 -7.47 9.88
CA GLN A 142 -5.00 -7.96 9.59
C GLN A 142 -4.19 -6.97 8.75
N ARG A 143 -4.85 -6.19 7.87
CA ARG A 143 -4.17 -5.22 7.00
C ARG A 143 -3.70 -3.97 7.75
N THR A 144 -4.52 -3.44 8.65
CA THR A 144 -4.23 -2.15 9.32
C THR A 144 -3.86 -2.29 10.79
N GLY A 145 -4.18 -3.43 11.43
CA GLY A 145 -4.07 -3.63 12.88
C GLY A 145 -5.15 -2.91 13.68
N ARG A 146 -6.05 -2.18 13.02
CA ARG A 146 -7.10 -1.38 13.66
C ARG A 146 -8.22 -2.27 14.20
N ALA A 147 -8.73 -1.92 15.39
CA ALA A 147 -10.01 -2.43 15.87
C ALA A 147 -11.18 -1.90 15.00
N GLY A 148 -12.06 -2.80 14.60
CA GLY A 148 -13.21 -2.50 13.76
C GLY A 148 -14.26 -3.60 13.83
N ASN A 149 -15.14 -3.60 12.84
CA ASN A 149 -16.20 -4.60 12.72
C ASN A 149 -15.79 -5.68 11.72
N GLN A 150 -16.15 -6.92 12.00
CA GLN A 150 -16.02 -8.00 11.04
C GLN A 150 -17.08 -7.85 9.93
N LEU A 151 -16.81 -8.36 8.72
CA LEU A 151 -17.84 -8.44 7.67
C LEU A 151 -18.86 -9.54 7.99
N ASP A 152 -20.14 -9.26 7.76
CA ASP A 152 -21.23 -10.23 7.94
C ASP A 152 -21.10 -11.42 6.97
N ASP A 153 -20.75 -11.14 5.71
CA ASP A 153 -20.61 -12.12 4.62
C ASP A 153 -19.36 -11.85 3.77
N PRO A 154 -18.82 -12.87 3.05
CA PRO A 154 -17.77 -12.67 2.05
C PRO A 154 -18.22 -11.69 0.95
N PRO A 155 -17.35 -10.75 0.52
CA PRO A 155 -17.71 -9.78 -0.51
C PRO A 155 -17.98 -10.41 -1.89
N PHE A 156 -17.39 -11.57 -2.16
CA PHE A 156 -17.63 -12.37 -3.37
C PHE A 156 -17.25 -13.83 -3.11
N LYS A 157 -17.62 -14.72 -4.04
CA LYS A 157 -17.38 -16.15 -3.91
C LYS A 157 -15.92 -16.51 -4.17
N GLY A 158 -15.40 -17.47 -3.42
CA GLY A 158 -14.06 -18.03 -3.60
C GLY A 158 -13.16 -17.85 -2.38
N PRO A 159 -11.95 -18.41 -2.41
CA PRO A 159 -11.04 -18.43 -1.26
C PRO A 159 -10.57 -17.03 -0.85
N VAL A 160 -10.39 -16.12 -1.80
CA VAL A 160 -10.00 -14.72 -1.52
C VAL A 160 -11.14 -13.99 -0.79
N GLY A 161 -12.38 -14.14 -1.23
CA GLY A 161 -13.53 -13.52 -0.56
C GLY A 161 -13.72 -14.02 0.87
N ALA A 162 -13.58 -15.33 1.11
CA ALA A 162 -13.62 -15.90 2.46
C ALA A 162 -12.49 -15.35 3.35
N TRP A 163 -11.27 -15.27 2.81
CA TRP A 163 -10.14 -14.69 3.54
C TRP A 163 -10.40 -13.22 3.91
N ILE A 164 -10.99 -12.43 3.01
CA ILE A 164 -11.32 -11.03 3.30
C ILE A 164 -12.29 -10.93 4.47
N GLN A 165 -13.35 -11.75 4.50
CA GLN A 165 -14.31 -11.75 5.61
C GLN A 165 -13.66 -12.05 6.97
N GLU A 166 -12.72 -13.00 6.98
CA GLU A 166 -12.07 -13.48 8.20
C GLU A 166 -10.97 -12.53 8.71
N ASN A 167 -10.34 -11.76 7.83
CA ASN A 167 -9.09 -11.05 8.15
C ASN A 167 -9.16 -9.54 7.95
N ILE A 168 -10.16 -9.02 7.22
CA ILE A 168 -10.28 -7.61 6.90
C ILE A 168 -11.49 -7.02 7.61
N SER A 169 -11.35 -5.82 8.18
CA SER A 169 -12.50 -5.14 8.81
C SER A 169 -13.43 -4.54 7.76
N ALA A 170 -14.71 -4.39 8.12
CA ALA A 170 -15.70 -3.74 7.29
C ALA A 170 -15.29 -2.31 6.90
N GLN A 171 -14.63 -1.58 7.80
CA GLN A 171 -14.08 -0.25 7.51
C GLN A 171 -13.01 -0.29 6.42
N THR A 172 -12.04 -1.19 6.54
CA THR A 172 -11.01 -1.37 5.51
C THR A 172 -11.61 -1.80 4.17
N TRP A 173 -12.60 -2.70 4.21
CA TRP A 173 -13.28 -3.10 3.00
C TRP A 173 -14.01 -1.93 2.33
N ASN A 174 -14.68 -1.08 3.11
CA ASN A 174 -15.32 0.13 2.60
C ASN A 174 -14.32 1.13 2.00
N ASP A 175 -13.14 1.28 2.60
CA ASP A 175 -12.04 2.08 2.03
C ASP A 175 -11.64 1.52 0.66
N TRP A 176 -11.52 0.19 0.56
CA TRP A 176 -11.29 -0.47 -0.73
C TRP A 176 -12.43 -0.21 -1.71
N ILE A 177 -13.70 -0.30 -1.34
CA ILE A 177 -14.81 -0.02 -2.27
C ILE A 177 -14.73 1.41 -2.82
N GLY A 178 -14.41 2.38 -1.96
CA GLY A 178 -14.14 3.76 -2.39
C GLY A 178 -12.99 3.83 -3.39
N GLN A 179 -11.86 3.17 -3.08
CA GLN A 179 -10.70 3.16 -3.96
C GLN A 179 -10.93 2.39 -5.27
N GLY A 180 -11.66 1.27 -5.21
CA GLY A 180 -12.03 0.46 -6.36
C GLY A 180 -12.89 1.25 -7.34
N THR A 181 -13.78 2.11 -6.85
CA THR A 181 -14.55 3.01 -7.72
C THR A 181 -13.63 3.95 -8.51
N LYS A 182 -12.57 4.47 -7.87
CA LYS A 182 -11.57 5.29 -8.56
C LYS A 182 -10.78 4.48 -9.58
N VAL A 183 -10.31 3.29 -9.22
CA VAL A 183 -9.61 2.36 -10.12
C VAL A 183 -10.43 2.12 -11.40
N ILE A 184 -11.73 1.87 -11.26
CA ILE A 184 -12.64 1.69 -12.40
C ILE A 184 -12.67 2.93 -13.29
N ASN A 185 -12.82 4.12 -12.70
CA ASN A 185 -12.96 5.37 -13.43
C ASN A 185 -11.65 5.81 -14.11
N GLU A 186 -10.54 5.80 -13.36
CA GLU A 186 -9.23 6.27 -13.80
C GLU A 186 -8.61 5.33 -14.84
N MET A 187 -8.80 4.01 -14.67
CA MET A 187 -8.29 3.02 -15.64
C MET A 187 -9.31 2.70 -16.73
N ARG A 188 -10.52 3.28 -16.66
CA ARG A 188 -11.64 3.05 -17.59
C ARG A 188 -11.95 1.56 -17.80
N LEU A 189 -12.01 0.83 -16.69
CA LEU A 189 -12.18 -0.62 -16.70
C LEU A 189 -13.57 -0.99 -17.25
N ASP A 190 -13.59 -1.93 -18.19
CA ASP A 190 -14.78 -2.54 -18.75
C ASP A 190 -14.90 -4.00 -18.28
N PHE A 191 -15.81 -4.24 -17.33
CA PHE A 191 -16.00 -5.54 -16.69
C PHE A 191 -16.60 -6.61 -17.63
N SER A 192 -16.85 -6.28 -18.90
CA SER A 192 -17.08 -7.28 -19.93
C SER A 192 -15.80 -7.96 -20.44
N ARG A 193 -14.63 -7.42 -20.09
CA ARG A 193 -13.30 -7.92 -20.47
C ARG A 193 -12.61 -8.55 -19.28
N ASP A 194 -12.15 -9.78 -19.46
CA ASP A 194 -11.44 -10.53 -18.41
C ASP A 194 -10.18 -9.79 -17.93
N GLU A 195 -9.44 -9.13 -18.84
CA GLU A 195 -8.21 -8.38 -18.51
C GLU A 195 -8.46 -7.18 -17.58
N ASP A 196 -9.60 -6.51 -17.73
CA ASP A 196 -9.97 -5.36 -16.91
C ASP A 196 -10.42 -5.82 -15.52
N GLN A 197 -11.09 -6.98 -15.45
CA GLN A 197 -11.43 -7.62 -14.17
C GLN A 197 -10.18 -8.08 -13.42
N ASP A 198 -9.24 -8.75 -14.10
CA ASP A 198 -7.95 -9.15 -13.52
C ASP A 198 -7.16 -7.95 -12.99
N THR A 199 -7.26 -6.81 -13.70
CA THR A 199 -6.65 -5.55 -13.29
C THR A 199 -7.28 -5.02 -12.00
N TYR A 200 -8.61 -4.97 -11.91
CA TYR A 200 -9.32 -4.57 -10.69
C TYR A 200 -8.95 -5.47 -9.51
N ASP A 201 -8.99 -6.79 -9.70
CA ASP A 201 -8.70 -7.78 -8.67
C ASP A 201 -7.25 -7.71 -8.20
N ARG A 202 -6.32 -7.34 -9.09
CA ARG A 202 -4.93 -7.06 -8.72
C ARG A 202 -4.82 -5.83 -7.83
N HIS A 203 -5.44 -4.71 -8.19
CA HIS A 203 -5.42 -3.50 -7.36
C HIS A 203 -6.08 -3.74 -6.00
N MET A 204 -7.15 -4.55 -5.94
CA MET A 204 -7.76 -4.97 -4.68
C MET A 204 -6.75 -5.73 -3.81
N ARG A 205 -6.09 -6.73 -4.38
CA ARG A 205 -5.12 -7.56 -3.66
C ARG A 205 -3.95 -6.72 -3.16
N GLU A 206 -3.39 -5.86 -4.01
CA GLU A 206 -2.32 -4.92 -3.64
C GLU A 206 -2.78 -4.00 -2.49
N PHE A 207 -3.98 -3.44 -2.58
CA PHE A 207 -4.54 -2.60 -1.52
C PHE A 207 -4.72 -3.36 -0.20
N LEU A 208 -5.18 -4.62 -0.28
CA LEU A 208 -5.43 -5.46 0.90
C LEU A 208 -4.18 -6.13 1.47
N GLY A 209 -3.03 -5.99 0.82
CA GLY A 209 -1.78 -6.64 1.24
C GLY A 209 -1.77 -8.15 0.93
N ILE A 210 -2.51 -8.58 -0.09
CA ILE A 210 -2.51 -9.96 -0.57
C ILE A 210 -1.43 -10.08 -1.65
N ASP A 211 -0.24 -10.50 -1.26
CA ASP A 211 0.84 -10.80 -2.19
C ASP A 211 0.61 -12.10 -2.98
N ASP A 212 1.48 -12.36 -3.96
CA ASP A 212 1.37 -13.52 -4.85
C ASP A 212 1.53 -14.85 -4.09
N ASP A 213 2.34 -14.88 -3.03
CA ASP A 213 2.56 -16.07 -2.20
C ASP A 213 1.31 -16.40 -1.36
N LEU A 214 0.71 -15.38 -0.74
CA LEU A 214 -0.55 -15.51 -0.01
C LEU A 214 -1.66 -15.92 -0.97
N LEU A 215 -1.79 -15.28 -2.14
CA LEU A 215 -2.78 -15.65 -3.15
C LEU A 215 -2.66 -17.12 -3.56
N ALA A 216 -1.44 -17.58 -3.86
CA ALA A 216 -1.19 -18.97 -4.22
C ALA A 216 -1.61 -19.92 -3.09
N SER A 217 -1.32 -19.56 -1.84
CA SER A 217 -1.73 -20.36 -0.68
C SER A 217 -3.25 -20.44 -0.50
N LEU A 218 -3.98 -19.35 -0.81
CA LEU A 218 -5.43 -19.30 -0.73
C LEU A 218 -6.09 -20.12 -1.83
N GLN A 219 -5.55 -20.08 -3.06
CA GLN A 219 -6.07 -20.84 -4.20
C GLN A 219 -5.83 -22.36 -4.03
N ASN A 220 -4.74 -22.75 -3.36
CA ASN A 220 -4.42 -24.16 -3.07
C ASN A 220 -5.25 -24.77 -1.93
N LYS A 221 -6.00 -23.95 -1.17
CA LYS A 221 -6.88 -24.40 -0.08
C LYS A 221 -8.30 -24.79 -0.54
N SER A 222 -8.56 -24.80 -1.86
CA SER A 222 -9.89 -25.10 -2.42
C SER A 222 -10.18 -26.59 -2.62
#